data_AF-A0AAU4C9M6-F1
#
_entry.id   AF-A0AAU4C9M6-F1
#
_cell.length_a   1.000
_cell.length_b   1.000
_cell.length_c   1.000
_cell.angle_alpha   90.00
_cell.angle_beta   90.00
_cell.angle_gamma   90.00
#
_symmetry.space_group_name_H-M   'P 1'
#
loop_
_entity.id
_entity.type
_entity.pdbx_description
1 polymer ?
#
loop_
_entity_poly.entity_id
_entity_poly.type
_entity_poly.pdbx_seq_one_letter_code
_entity_poly.pdbx_strand_id
1 'polypeptide(L)'
;MTTLEIPATSLTVSDDRSPVERAVMGSVLAGHEPEMYLGFCFYRPDGGARVWHSWTRGGDVLGDQVDQLALAAGMDSADWLHIGDRHCTTSHRGRIRIEAYRLRPVLADVQAGERSPEDRRAGIRRILDCAAEQTGTTIPAGVPRWVGFGPHLLTVLNPKGIR
;
A
#
# COMPACT_ATOMS: atom_id res chain seq x y z
N MET A 1 45.20 27.36 -19.02
CA MET A 1 44.14 26.34 -19.20
C MET A 1 44.09 25.52 -17.93
N THR A 2 43.04 25.68 -17.13
CA THR A 2 42.88 24.96 -15.85
C THR A 2 41.92 23.80 -16.09
N THR A 3 42.43 22.58 -15.97
CA THR A 3 41.62 21.35 -16.10
C THR A 3 40.82 21.18 -14.81
N LEU A 4 39.49 21.20 -14.91
CA LEU A 4 38.59 20.84 -13.83
C LEU A 4 38.59 19.31 -13.69
N GLU A 5 39.23 18.80 -12.64
CA GLU A 5 39.06 17.42 -12.22
C GLU A 5 37.65 17.24 -11.65
N ILE A 6 36.80 16.54 -12.40
CA ILE A 6 35.52 16.05 -11.88
C ILE A 6 35.86 14.84 -11.00
N PRO A 7 35.63 14.88 -9.68
CA PRO A 7 35.91 13.74 -8.83
C PRO A 7 35.07 12.55 -9.30
N ALA A 8 35.75 11.47 -9.69
CA ALA A 8 35.12 10.21 -10.02
C ALA A 8 34.38 9.71 -8.78
N THR A 9 33.05 9.81 -8.79
CA THR A 9 32.22 9.25 -7.72
C THR A 9 32.36 7.73 -7.82
N SER A 10 33.08 7.13 -6.88
CA SER A 10 33.24 5.68 -6.81
C SER A 10 31.89 5.08 -6.44
N LEU A 11 31.19 4.49 -7.41
CA LEU A 11 29.94 3.77 -7.19
C LEU A 11 30.29 2.42 -6.54
N THR A 12 30.23 2.36 -5.22
CA THR A 12 30.33 1.09 -4.49
C THR A 12 29.04 0.31 -4.68
N VAL A 13 29.14 -0.95 -5.13
CA VAL A 13 27.97 -1.83 -5.21
C VAL A 13 27.49 -2.09 -3.79
N SER A 14 26.30 -1.58 -3.45
CA SER A 14 25.63 -1.81 -2.17
C SER A 14 24.53 -2.85 -2.35
N ASP A 15 24.43 -3.77 -1.40
CA ASP A 15 23.30 -4.70 -1.31
C ASP A 15 22.04 -4.02 -0.76
N ASP A 16 22.16 -2.81 -0.19
CA ASP A 16 21.01 -2.00 0.18
C ASP A 16 20.41 -1.33 -1.05
N ARG A 17 19.29 -1.89 -1.51
CA ARG A 17 18.52 -1.38 -2.65
C ARG A 17 17.57 -0.24 -2.28
N SER A 18 17.41 0.08 -0.99
CA SER A 18 16.42 1.06 -0.52
C SER A 18 16.58 2.45 -1.15
N PRO A 19 17.79 2.99 -1.40
CA PRO A 19 17.94 4.28 -2.10
C PRO A 19 17.39 4.26 -3.54
N VAL A 20 17.60 3.16 -4.26
CA VAL A 20 17.08 2.97 -5.62
C VAL A 20 15.56 2.84 -5.59
N GLU A 21 15.02 2.06 -4.67
CA GLU A 21 13.57 1.88 -4.48
C GLU A 21 12.90 3.24 -4.16
N ARG A 22 13.45 4.02 -3.23
CA ARG A 22 12.96 5.38 -2.90
C ARG A 22 13.04 6.33 -4.10
N ALA A 23 14.10 6.28 -4.90
CA ALA A 23 14.21 7.10 -6.12
C ALA A 23 13.15 6.72 -7.16
N VAL A 24 12.88 5.42 -7.36
CA VAL A 24 11.82 4.96 -8.25
C VAL A 24 10.45 5.41 -7.75
N MET A 25 10.17 5.27 -6.44
CA MET A 25 8.92 5.75 -5.85
C MET A 25 8.75 7.25 -6.06
N GLY A 26 9.77 8.05 -5.80
CA GLY A 26 9.74 9.50 -6.04
C GLY A 26 9.43 9.85 -7.49
N SER A 27 10.05 9.15 -8.44
CA SER A 27 9.76 9.29 -9.88
C SER A 27 8.32 8.93 -10.24
N VAL A 28 7.73 7.91 -9.59
CA VAL A 28 6.33 7.50 -9.83
C VAL A 28 5.36 8.51 -9.23
N LEU A 29 5.62 8.97 -8.00
CA LEU A 29 4.77 9.93 -7.29
C LEU A 29 4.63 11.25 -8.03
N ALA A 30 5.71 11.73 -8.66
CA ALA A 30 5.71 12.96 -9.43
C ALA A 30 4.73 12.93 -10.63
N GLY A 31 4.33 11.75 -11.10
CA GLY A 31 3.38 11.57 -12.20
C GLY A 31 1.92 11.40 -11.79
N HIS A 32 1.60 11.44 -10.49
CA HIS A 32 0.25 11.20 -9.98
C HIS A 32 -0.42 12.48 -9.47
N GLU A 33 -1.75 12.46 -9.50
CA GLU A 33 -2.60 13.55 -8.98
C GLU A 33 -2.43 13.69 -7.45
N PRO A 34 -2.76 14.85 -6.85
CA PRO A 34 -2.87 15.00 -5.41
C PRO A 34 -3.86 13.99 -4.78
N GLU A 35 -3.81 13.84 -3.46
CA GLU A 35 -4.80 13.06 -2.71
C GLU A 35 -4.87 11.58 -3.09
N MET A 36 -3.72 10.98 -3.37
CA MET A 36 -3.59 9.57 -3.69
C MET A 36 -2.75 8.84 -2.65
N TYR A 37 -3.11 7.58 -2.40
CA TYR A 37 -2.26 6.59 -1.74
C TYR A 37 -1.70 5.65 -2.79
N LEU A 38 -0.39 5.36 -2.70
CA LEU A 38 0.30 4.44 -3.58
C LEU A 38 0.95 3.32 -2.77
N GLY A 39 0.55 2.09 -3.06
CA GLY A 39 1.21 0.87 -2.63
C GLY A 39 2.22 0.40 -3.69
N PHE A 40 3.45 0.13 -3.29
CA PHE A 40 4.49 -0.40 -4.16
C PHE A 40 4.90 -1.79 -3.69
N CYS A 41 4.86 -2.77 -4.57
CA CYS A 41 5.35 -4.11 -4.29
C CYS A 41 6.56 -4.41 -5.19
N PHE A 42 7.75 -4.44 -4.58
CA PHE A 42 9.01 -4.77 -5.24
C PHE A 42 9.26 -6.28 -5.12
N TYR A 43 9.03 -7.01 -6.21
CA TYR A 43 9.27 -8.46 -6.23
C TYR A 43 10.77 -8.76 -6.33
N ARG A 44 11.25 -9.57 -5.40
CA ARG A 44 12.65 -10.01 -5.33
C ARG A 44 12.82 -11.33 -6.10
N PRO A 45 14.00 -11.57 -6.72
CA PRO A 45 14.27 -12.82 -7.44
C PRO A 45 14.19 -14.08 -6.58
N ASP A 46 14.33 -13.95 -5.27
CA ASP A 46 14.23 -15.04 -4.27
C ASP A 46 12.77 -15.45 -3.98
N GLY A 47 11.79 -14.87 -4.69
CA GLY A 47 10.37 -15.11 -4.46
C GLY A 47 9.77 -14.23 -3.36
N GLY A 48 10.58 -13.42 -2.67
CA GLY A 48 10.10 -12.45 -1.69
C GLY A 48 9.54 -11.17 -2.31
N ALA A 49 8.94 -10.33 -1.48
CA ALA A 49 8.52 -8.99 -1.87
C ALA A 49 8.80 -7.97 -0.76
N ARG A 50 9.08 -6.74 -1.15
CA ARG A 50 9.13 -5.60 -0.24
C ARG A 50 8.02 -4.63 -0.60
N VAL A 51 7.19 -4.30 0.38
CA VAL A 51 6.09 -3.37 0.21
C VAL A 51 6.49 -2.00 0.75
N TRP A 52 6.21 -0.96 -0.03
CA TRP A 52 6.33 0.44 0.39
C TRP A 52 4.99 1.14 0.25
N HIS A 53 4.77 2.12 1.11
CA HIS A 53 3.58 2.97 1.12
C HIS A 53 4.01 4.41 0.88
N SER A 54 3.28 5.12 0.05
CA SER A 54 3.53 6.54 -0.16
C SER A 54 2.26 7.29 -0.52
N TRP A 55 2.31 8.61 -0.40
CA TRP A 55 1.18 9.50 -0.60
C TRP A 55 1.60 10.66 -1.48
N THR A 56 0.71 11.07 -2.37
CA THR A 56 0.84 12.35 -3.05
C THR A 56 0.38 13.47 -2.11
N ARG A 57 0.55 14.73 -2.54
CA ARG A 57 0.23 15.92 -1.72
C ARG A 57 -1.19 15.81 -1.13
N GLY A 58 -1.29 15.87 0.20
CA GLY A 58 -2.55 15.82 0.96
C GLY A 58 -3.18 14.43 1.09
N GLY A 59 -2.61 13.40 0.45
CA GLY A 59 -3.11 12.03 0.52
C GLY A 59 -2.85 11.38 1.88
N ASP A 60 -1.83 11.81 2.61
CA ASP A 60 -1.53 11.38 3.97
C ASP A 60 -2.66 11.74 4.95
N VAL A 61 -3.00 13.03 5.03
CA VAL A 61 -4.07 13.54 5.90
C VAL A 61 -5.43 12.96 5.50
N LEU A 62 -5.70 12.88 4.19
CA LEU A 62 -6.95 12.34 3.70
C LEU A 62 -7.07 10.82 3.96
N GLY A 63 -5.96 10.09 3.85
CA GLY A 63 -5.91 8.66 4.16
C GLY A 63 -6.19 8.38 5.64
N ASP A 64 -5.61 9.17 6.55
CA ASP A 64 -5.90 9.05 7.99
C ASP A 64 -7.37 9.37 8.29
N GLN A 65 -7.97 10.35 7.60
CA GLN A 65 -9.39 10.65 7.73
C GLN A 65 -10.28 9.49 7.28
N VAL A 66 -9.97 8.88 6.13
CA VAL A 66 -10.67 7.69 5.62
C VAL A 66 -10.62 6.57 6.67
N ASP A 67 -9.43 6.29 7.19
CA ASP A 67 -9.22 5.21 8.15
C ASP A 67 -9.97 5.44 9.46
N GLN A 68 -9.96 6.66 9.99
CA GLN A 68 -10.70 7.01 11.20
C GLN A 68 -12.21 6.78 11.02
N LEU A 69 -12.77 7.22 9.89
CA LEU A 69 -14.20 7.05 9.61
C LEU A 69 -14.57 5.58 9.40
N ALA A 70 -13.77 4.85 8.62
CA ALA A 70 -14.00 3.43 8.36
C ALA A 70 -13.96 2.61 9.65
N LEU A 71 -12.96 2.85 10.52
CA LEU A 71 -12.86 2.21 11.83
C LEU A 71 -14.03 2.57 12.74
N ALA A 72 -14.43 3.84 12.79
CA ALA A 72 -15.58 4.29 13.59
C ALA A 72 -16.90 3.66 13.12
N ALA A 73 -17.04 3.41 11.82
CA ALA A 73 -18.19 2.74 11.22
C ALA A 73 -18.11 1.19 11.33
N GLY A 74 -17.07 0.62 11.95
CA GLY A 74 -16.90 -0.83 12.06
C GLY A 74 -16.68 -1.51 10.71
N MET A 75 -16.05 -0.83 9.75
CA MET A 75 -15.62 -1.43 8.49
C MET A 75 -14.47 -2.40 8.68
N ASP A 76 -14.43 -3.43 7.84
CA ASP A 76 -13.40 -4.47 7.89
C ASP A 76 -12.61 -4.58 6.58
N SER A 77 -11.71 -5.56 6.48
CA SER A 77 -10.86 -5.71 5.31
C SER A 77 -11.63 -6.10 4.04
N ALA A 78 -12.83 -6.69 4.15
CA ALA A 78 -13.66 -6.97 2.98
C ALA A 78 -14.25 -5.69 2.41
N ASP A 79 -14.67 -4.77 3.28
CA ASP A 79 -15.11 -3.42 2.89
C ASP A 79 -13.94 -2.64 2.28
N TRP A 80 -12.75 -2.71 2.89
CA TRP A 80 -11.52 -2.09 2.38
C TRP A 80 -11.18 -2.58 0.96
N LEU A 81 -11.19 -3.90 0.73
CA LEU A 81 -10.95 -4.47 -0.60
C LEU A 81 -12.02 -4.07 -1.60
N HIS A 82 -13.29 -4.05 -1.18
CA HIS A 82 -14.40 -3.70 -2.07
C HIS A 82 -14.31 -2.25 -2.56
N ILE A 83 -14.14 -1.31 -1.62
CA ILE A 83 -14.03 0.13 -1.93
C ILE A 83 -12.70 0.39 -2.65
N GLY A 84 -11.61 -0.21 -2.17
CA GLY A 84 -10.28 -0.07 -2.75
C GLY A 84 -10.23 -0.49 -4.22
N ASP A 85 -10.76 -1.66 -4.57
CA ASP A 85 -10.72 -2.16 -5.95
C ASP A 85 -11.46 -1.26 -6.95
N ARG A 86 -12.54 -0.59 -6.52
CA ARG A 86 -13.29 0.33 -7.37
C ARG A 86 -12.49 1.59 -7.74
N HIS A 87 -11.59 2.00 -6.85
CA HIS A 87 -10.84 3.26 -6.96
C HIS A 87 -9.33 3.06 -7.13
N CYS A 88 -8.90 1.81 -7.31
CA CYS A 88 -7.51 1.43 -7.56
C CYS A 88 -7.23 1.37 -9.06
N THR A 89 -6.11 1.95 -9.46
CA THR A 89 -5.46 1.64 -10.73
C THR A 89 -4.17 0.87 -10.47
N THR A 90 -4.04 -0.31 -11.06
CA THR A 90 -2.81 -1.10 -10.97
C THR A 90 -1.96 -0.88 -12.21
N SER A 91 -0.67 -0.61 -12.02
CA SER A 91 0.32 -0.52 -13.09
C SER A 91 1.61 -1.23 -12.72
N HIS A 92 2.50 -1.44 -13.70
CA HIS A 92 3.78 -2.09 -13.50
C HIS A 92 4.92 -1.28 -14.08
N ARG A 93 6.06 -1.26 -13.38
CA ARG A 93 7.34 -0.74 -13.88
C ARG A 93 8.42 -1.80 -13.66
N GLY A 94 8.67 -2.61 -14.70
CA GLY A 94 9.55 -3.77 -14.57
C GLY A 94 8.96 -4.78 -13.57
N ARG A 95 9.72 -5.12 -12.51
CA ARG A 95 9.30 -6.05 -11.44
C ARG A 95 8.59 -5.37 -10.27
N ILE A 96 8.10 -4.14 -10.47
CA ILE A 96 7.42 -3.36 -9.44
C ILE A 96 5.96 -3.28 -9.82
N ARG A 97 5.08 -3.80 -8.96
CA ARG A 97 3.64 -3.55 -9.02
C ARG A 97 3.33 -2.28 -8.23
N ILE A 98 2.53 -1.42 -8.82
CA ILE A 98 2.14 -0.12 -8.27
C ILE A 98 0.62 -0.09 -8.23
N GLU A 99 0.06 0.15 -7.05
CA GLU A 99 -1.37 0.27 -6.81
C GLU A 99 -1.66 1.70 -6.40
N ALA A 100 -2.40 2.44 -7.22
CA ALA A 100 -2.68 3.85 -7.00
C ALA A 100 -4.17 4.02 -6.68
N TYR A 101 -4.47 4.48 -5.48
CA TYR A 101 -5.82 4.66 -4.95
C TYR A 101 -6.15 6.14 -4.89
N ARG A 102 -7.24 6.55 -5.55
CA ARG A 102 -7.78 7.91 -5.39
C ARG A 102 -8.54 8.00 -4.07
N LEU A 103 -8.05 8.80 -3.12
CA LEU A 103 -8.61 8.80 -1.76
C LEU A 103 -9.90 9.59 -1.63
N ARG A 104 -10.11 10.60 -2.49
CA ARG A 104 -11.33 11.42 -2.45
C ARG A 104 -12.60 10.59 -2.78
N PRO A 105 -12.63 9.77 -3.85
CA PRO A 105 -13.73 8.83 -4.06
C PRO A 105 -13.86 7.76 -2.98
N VAL A 106 -12.74 7.23 -2.47
CA VAL A 106 -12.75 6.26 -1.36
C VAL A 106 -13.43 6.85 -0.12
N LEU A 107 -13.09 8.10 0.23
CA LEU A 107 -13.74 8.81 1.34
C LEU A 107 -15.25 8.93 1.12
N ALA A 108 -15.69 9.24 -0.10
CA ALA A 108 -17.11 9.36 -0.42
C ALA A 108 -17.85 8.03 -0.21
N ASP A 109 -17.28 6.91 -0.66
CA ASP A 109 -17.88 5.58 -0.46
C ASP A 109 -17.91 5.20 1.03
N VAL A 110 -16.86 5.52 1.79
CA VAL A 110 -16.83 5.29 3.25
C VAL A 110 -17.89 6.13 3.97
N GLN A 111 -18.05 7.41 3.59
CA GLN A 111 -19.07 8.29 4.15
C GLN A 111 -20.49 7.87 3.79
N ALA A 112 -20.68 7.30 2.58
CA ALA A 112 -21.95 6.70 2.16
C ALA A 112 -22.25 5.37 2.89
N GLY A 113 -21.27 4.81 3.62
CA GLY A 113 -21.41 3.57 4.33
C GLY A 113 -21.40 2.34 3.41
N GLU A 114 -20.78 2.45 2.23
CA GLU A 114 -20.67 1.35 1.27
C GLU A 114 -20.04 0.11 1.92
N ARG A 115 -20.61 -1.07 1.67
CA ARG A 115 -20.15 -2.34 2.23
C ARG A 115 -19.85 -3.36 1.16
N SER A 116 -18.91 -4.25 1.49
CA SER A 116 -18.64 -5.43 0.69
C SER A 116 -19.87 -6.34 0.67
N PRO A 117 -20.29 -6.82 -0.52
CA PRO A 117 -21.26 -7.89 -0.63
C PRO A 117 -20.87 -9.14 0.18
N GLU A 118 -21.85 -9.85 0.73
CA GLU A 118 -21.62 -11.01 1.60
C GLU A 118 -20.91 -12.17 0.90
N ASP A 119 -21.15 -12.37 -0.40
CA ASP A 119 -20.47 -13.38 -1.22
C ASP A 119 -18.96 -13.09 -1.33
N ARG A 120 -18.60 -11.82 -1.49
CA ARG A 120 -17.21 -11.37 -1.50
C ARG A 120 -16.54 -11.57 -0.14
N ARG A 121 -17.25 -11.23 0.93
CA ARG A 121 -16.82 -11.45 2.32
C ARG A 121 -16.60 -12.94 2.62
N ALA A 122 -17.50 -13.80 2.16
CA ALA A 122 -17.36 -15.26 2.25
C ALA A 122 -16.19 -15.79 1.40
N GLY A 123 -15.93 -15.19 0.24
CA GLY A 123 -14.74 -15.48 -0.58
C GLY A 123 -13.43 -15.23 0.18
N ILE A 124 -13.33 -14.08 0.85
CA ILE A 124 -12.14 -13.73 1.66
C ILE A 124 -11.95 -14.73 2.81
N ARG A 125 -13.03 -15.10 3.51
CA ARG A 125 -12.97 -16.10 4.58
C ARG A 125 -12.41 -17.44 4.07
N ARG A 126 -12.90 -17.93 2.93
CA ARG A 126 -12.37 -19.18 2.33
C ARG A 126 -10.87 -19.10 2.01
N ILE A 127 -10.40 -17.96 1.50
CA ILE A 127 -8.97 -17.77 1.22
C ILE A 127 -8.16 -17.80 2.51
N LEU A 128 -8.65 -17.14 3.56
CA LEU A 128 -8.03 -17.15 4.88
C LEU A 128 -8.00 -18.57 5.44
N ASP A 129 -9.13 -19.29 5.42
CA ASP A 129 -9.21 -20.69 5.90
C ASP A 129 -8.20 -21.59 5.17
N CYS A 130 -8.09 -21.50 3.84
CA CYS A 130 -7.07 -22.23 3.10
C CYS A 130 -5.64 -21.85 3.50
N ALA A 131 -5.36 -20.57 3.74
CA ALA A 131 -4.06 -20.13 4.22
C ALA A 131 -3.75 -20.64 5.64
N ALA A 132 -4.77 -20.69 6.50
CA ALA A 132 -4.71 -21.25 7.85
C ALA A 132 -4.27 -22.72 7.81
N GLU A 133 -4.95 -23.51 6.97
CA GLU A 133 -4.68 -24.93 6.75
C GLU A 133 -3.26 -25.17 6.24
N GLN A 134 -2.83 -24.39 5.24
CA GLN A 134 -1.50 -24.56 4.63
C GLN A 134 -0.35 -24.17 5.57
N THR A 135 -0.57 -23.18 6.44
CA THR A 135 0.47 -22.66 7.35
C THR A 135 0.39 -23.23 8.76
N GLY A 136 -0.65 -24.01 9.07
CA GLY A 136 -0.91 -24.50 10.43
C GLY A 136 -1.27 -23.38 11.42
N THR A 137 -1.70 -22.22 10.94
CA THR A 137 -2.01 -21.05 11.78
C THR A 137 -3.50 -20.98 12.05
N THR A 138 -3.91 -20.69 13.29
CA THR A 138 -5.32 -20.39 13.60
C THR A 138 -5.63 -18.94 13.25
N ILE A 139 -6.64 -18.73 12.38
CA ILE A 139 -7.09 -17.37 12.03
C ILE A 139 -8.20 -16.94 12.99
N PRO A 140 -8.17 -15.69 13.50
CA PRO A 140 -9.25 -15.16 14.31
C PRO A 140 -10.60 -15.24 13.57
N ALA A 141 -11.68 -15.49 14.32
CA ALA A 141 -13.01 -15.58 13.73
C ALA A 141 -13.39 -14.28 13.00
N GLY A 142 -13.98 -14.43 11.79
CA GLY A 142 -14.48 -13.32 10.99
C GLY A 142 -13.50 -12.85 9.91
N VAL A 143 -13.69 -11.61 9.46
CA VAL A 143 -12.81 -10.96 8.49
C VAL A 143 -11.87 -10.02 9.25
N PRO A 144 -10.59 -9.91 8.86
CA PRO A 144 -9.65 -8.98 9.49
C PRO A 144 -10.18 -7.55 9.51
N ARG A 145 -9.72 -6.75 10.47
CA ARG A 145 -10.10 -5.33 10.55
C ARG A 145 -9.66 -4.56 9.28
N TRP A 146 -10.22 -3.37 9.10
CA TRP A 146 -9.77 -2.38 8.11
C TRP A 146 -8.24 -2.23 8.07
N VAL A 147 -7.65 -2.37 6.87
CA VAL A 147 -6.19 -2.46 6.69
C VAL A 147 -5.54 -1.07 6.68
N GLY A 148 -6.20 -0.10 6.06
CA GLY A 148 -5.77 1.29 6.07
C GLY A 148 -5.31 1.85 4.73
N PHE A 149 -5.48 3.15 4.58
CA PHE A 149 -4.91 3.97 3.52
C PHE A 149 -3.99 5.07 4.08
N GLY A 150 -4.18 5.46 5.33
CA GLY A 150 -3.44 6.51 6.01
C GLY A 150 -2.14 6.02 6.63
N PRO A 151 -1.14 6.91 6.75
CA PRO A 151 0.14 6.59 7.36
C PRO A 151 0.00 6.13 8.81
N HIS A 152 -0.97 6.65 9.57
CA HIS A 152 -1.11 6.28 10.98
C HIS A 152 -1.39 4.78 11.13
N LEU A 153 -2.34 4.26 10.33
CA LEU A 153 -2.71 2.86 10.42
C LEU A 153 -1.65 1.93 9.81
N LEU A 154 -1.09 2.32 8.66
CA LEU A 154 -0.10 1.50 7.93
C LEU A 154 1.26 1.44 8.63
N THR A 155 1.67 2.51 9.34
CA THR A 155 2.94 2.50 10.09
C THR A 155 2.83 1.66 11.36
N VAL A 156 1.64 1.63 12.01
CA VAL A 156 1.38 0.77 13.17
C VAL A 156 1.36 -0.72 12.77
N LEU A 157 0.87 -1.03 11.56
CA LEU A 157 0.83 -2.39 11.03
C LEU A 157 2.18 -2.87 10.49
N ASN A 158 3.14 -1.97 10.23
CA ASN A 158 4.50 -2.30 9.81
C ASN A 158 5.56 -1.59 10.68
N PRO A 159 5.83 -2.09 11.91
CA PRO A 159 6.80 -1.47 12.82
C PRO A 159 8.25 -1.54 12.33
N LYS A 160 8.52 -2.21 11.20
CA LYS A 160 9.85 -2.29 10.56
C LYS A 160 10.04 -1.28 9.42
N GLY A 161 9.11 -0.34 9.23
CA GLY A 161 9.28 0.79 8.31
C GLY A 161 10.35 1.77 8.81
N ILE A 162 11.59 1.56 8.37
CA ILE A 162 12.75 2.41 8.68
C ILE A 162 12.49 3.84 8.18
N ARG A 163 12.57 4.82 9.09
CA ARG A 163 12.72 6.26 8.78
C ARG A 163 14.00 6.47 7.96
#